data_AF-A0A950ZBD7-F1
#
_entry.id   AF-A0A950ZBD7-F1
#
_cell.length_a   1.000
_cell.length_b   1.000
_cell.length_c   1.000
_cell.angle_alpha   90.00
_cell.angle_beta   90.00
_cell.angle_gamma   90.00
#
_symmetry.space_group_name_H-M   'P 1'
#
loop_
_entity.id
_entity.type
_entity.pdbx_description
1 polymer ?
#
loop_
_entity_poly.entity_id
_entity_poly.type
_entity_poly.pdbx_seq_one_letter_code
_entity_poly.pdbx_strand_id
1 'polypeptide(L)'
;MDTASASSRTPLKIGSAAVIGAGTMGSQIAAHLANLGFPVLLLDLPPSELTREEASRGLTLEHAEVRNRPTQVLLSKAARLSPPPFCTRAAVDRVKVGNVDDDLA
;
A
#
# COMPACT_ATOMS: atom_id res chain seq x y z
N MET A 1 6.68 25.46 43.54
CA MET A 1 7.08 24.13 43.06
C MET A 1 5.81 23.42 42.66
N ASP A 2 5.41 23.55 41.40
CA ASP A 2 4.28 22.81 40.82
C ASP A 2 4.80 22.11 39.57
N THR A 3 5.24 20.86 39.73
CA THR A 3 5.58 19.98 38.62
C THR A 3 4.29 19.31 38.16
N ALA A 4 3.64 19.90 37.15
CA ALA A 4 2.46 19.35 36.53
C ALA A 4 2.75 17.96 35.93
N SER A 5 2.15 16.94 36.56
CA SER A 5 1.59 15.71 36.01
C SER A 5 1.86 15.43 34.52
N ALA A 6 2.79 14.52 34.25
CA ALA A 6 2.88 13.88 32.94
C ALA A 6 1.67 12.95 32.76
N SER A 7 0.76 13.33 31.87
CA SER A 7 -0.41 12.53 31.49
C SER A 7 0.04 11.16 30.98
N SER A 8 -0.27 10.09 31.72
CA SER A 8 0.01 8.71 31.32
C SER A 8 -0.94 8.29 30.19
N ARG A 9 -0.64 8.67 28.94
CA ARG A 9 -1.33 8.08 27.78
C ARG A 9 -0.82 6.65 27.62
N THR A 10 -1.73 5.68 27.74
CA THR A 10 -1.46 4.29 27.34
C THR A 10 -0.87 4.32 25.92
N PRO A 11 0.26 3.60 25.66
CA PRO A 11 0.87 3.63 24.35
C PRO A 11 -0.13 3.14 23.29
N LEU A 12 -0.29 3.92 22.23
CA LEU A 12 -1.17 3.58 21.11
C LEU A 12 -0.68 2.28 20.47
N LYS A 13 -1.52 1.25 20.48
CA LYS A 13 -1.23 -0.01 19.81
C LYS A 13 -1.54 0.14 18.32
N ILE A 14 -0.52 0.03 17.47
CA ILE A 14 -0.69 0.02 16.01
C ILE A 14 -1.07 -1.40 15.57
N GLY A 15 -2.23 -1.55 14.92
CA GLY A 15 -2.73 -2.85 14.44
C GLY A 15 -2.48 -3.10 12.95
N SER A 16 -2.43 -2.03 12.15
CA SER A 16 -2.20 -2.03 10.71
C SER A 16 -1.71 -0.66 10.27
N ALA A 17 -1.22 -0.57 9.04
CA ALA A 17 -0.78 0.70 8.46
C ALA A 17 -1.33 0.90 7.05
N ALA A 18 -1.53 2.15 6.65
CA ALA A 18 -1.79 2.52 5.27
C ALA A 18 -0.62 3.38 4.76
N VAL A 19 -0.16 3.11 3.54
CA VAL A 19 0.86 3.90 2.85
C VAL A 19 0.24 4.50 1.60
N ILE A 20 0.20 5.83 1.54
CA ILE A 20 -0.35 6.58 0.41
C ILE A 20 0.80 6.98 -0.51
N GLY A 21 0.74 6.51 -1.74
CA GLY A 21 1.80 6.57 -2.75
C GLY A 21 2.53 5.23 -2.88
N ALA A 22 2.37 4.54 -4.00
CA ALA A 22 2.96 3.23 -4.27
C ALA A 22 4.30 3.31 -5.01
N GLY A 23 4.84 4.51 -5.26
CA GLY A 23 6.15 4.71 -5.87
C GLY A 23 7.31 3.99 -5.13
N THR A 24 8.53 4.14 -5.65
CA THR A 24 9.71 3.40 -5.16
C THR A 24 9.90 3.45 -3.64
N MET A 25 9.72 4.61 -3.02
CA MET A 25 9.85 4.74 -1.56
C MET A 25 8.64 4.16 -0.82
N GLY A 26 7.42 4.48 -1.24
CA GLY A 26 6.20 4.03 -0.56
C GLY A 26 6.05 2.51 -0.56
N SER A 27 6.33 1.86 -1.70
CA SER A 27 6.36 0.39 -1.76
C SER A 27 7.42 -0.24 -0.84
N GLN A 28 8.57 0.41 -0.64
CA GLN A 28 9.61 -0.07 0.28
C GLN A 28 9.24 0.17 1.75
N ILE A 29 8.59 1.29 2.07
CA ILE A 29 8.03 1.54 3.40
C ILE A 29 6.97 0.48 3.73
N ALA A 30 6.08 0.19 2.80
CA ALA A 30 5.11 -0.89 2.94
C ALA A 30 5.79 -2.26 3.16
N ALA A 31 6.86 -2.53 2.41
CA ALA A 31 7.65 -3.76 2.60
C ALA A 31 8.25 -3.86 4.01
N HIS A 32 8.82 -2.79 4.55
CA HIS A 32 9.36 -2.78 5.92
C HIS A 32 8.29 -3.09 6.97
N LEU A 33 7.12 -2.47 6.86
CA LEU A 33 6.00 -2.72 7.78
C LEU A 33 5.50 -4.17 7.64
N ALA A 34 5.36 -4.65 6.42
CA ALA A 34 4.91 -6.02 6.16
C ALA A 34 5.91 -7.07 6.63
N ASN A 35 7.22 -6.81 6.50
CA ASN A 35 8.29 -7.67 7.05
C ASN A 35 8.22 -7.76 8.58
N LEU A 36 7.79 -6.70 9.26
CA LEU A 36 7.55 -6.67 10.70
C LEU A 36 6.23 -7.36 11.10
N GLY A 37 5.47 -7.87 10.12
CA GLY A 37 4.25 -8.63 10.34
C GLY A 37 2.97 -7.80 10.31
N PHE A 38 3.05 -6.49 10.05
CA PHE A 38 1.86 -5.64 9.98
C PHE A 38 1.07 -5.90 8.69
N PRO A 39 -0.27 -5.95 8.76
CA PRO A 39 -1.12 -5.74 7.60
C PRO A 39 -0.94 -4.32 7.07
N VAL A 40 -0.71 -4.19 5.76
CA VAL A 40 -0.48 -2.90 5.10
C VAL A 40 -1.46 -2.70 3.97
N LEU A 41 -2.11 -1.54 3.92
CA LEU A 41 -2.85 -1.08 2.75
C LEU A 41 -1.94 -0.12 1.96
N LEU A 42 -1.60 -0.48 0.73
CA LEU A 42 -0.84 0.37 -0.18
C LEU A 42 -1.81 1.03 -1.16
N LEU A 43 -1.78 2.35 -1.25
CA LEU A 43 -2.69 3.15 -2.07
C LEU A 43 -1.91 3.98 -3.08
N ASP A 44 -2.49 4.17 -4.27
CA ASP A 44 -2.03 5.16 -5.25
C ASP A 44 -3.24 5.73 -6.00
N LEU A 45 -3.00 6.65 -6.94
CA LEU A 45 -4.03 7.21 -7.80
C LEU A 45 -4.53 6.15 -8.81
N PRO A 46 -5.85 6.05 -9.05
CA PRO A 46 -6.37 5.23 -10.14
C PRO A 46 -5.92 5.81 -11.49
N PRO A 47 -5.87 4.99 -12.56
CA PRO A 47 -5.44 5.47 -13.86
C PRO A 47 -6.52 6.33 -14.52
N SER A 48 -6.08 7.30 -15.33
CA SER A 48 -6.96 8.12 -16.17
C SER A 48 -7.27 7.51 -17.53
N GLU A 49 -6.59 6.42 -17.90
CA GLU A 49 -6.72 5.76 -19.20
C GLU A 49 -6.55 4.23 -19.11
N LEU A 50 -7.25 3.54 -20.02
CA LEU A 50 -7.13 2.09 -20.22
C LEU A 50 -5.88 1.76 -21.03
N THR A 51 -5.29 0.59 -20.77
CA THR A 51 -4.34 0.03 -21.74
C THR A 51 -5.06 -0.61 -22.92
N ARG A 52 -4.32 -0.90 -24.00
CA ARG A 52 -4.87 -1.63 -25.15
C ARG A 52 -5.37 -3.02 -24.76
N GLU A 53 -4.68 -3.69 -23.85
CA GLU A 53 -5.05 -5.02 -23.35
C GLU A 53 -6.33 -4.99 -22.51
N GLU A 54 -6.54 -3.94 -21.72
CA GLU A 54 -7.77 -3.77 -20.95
C GLU A 54 -8.96 -3.44 -21.86
N ALA A 55 -8.73 -2.55 -22.83
CA ALA A 55 -9.74 -2.19 -23.82
C ALA A 55 -10.17 -3.40 -24.66
N SER A 56 -9.22 -4.25 -25.08
CA SER A 56 -9.53 -5.48 -25.83
C SER A 56 -10.26 -6.54 -25.01
N ARG A 57 -10.09 -6.52 -23.68
CA ARG A 57 -10.85 -7.34 -22.72
C ARG A 57 -12.22 -6.75 -22.35
N GLY A 58 -12.57 -5.58 -22.87
CA GLY A 58 -13.84 -4.89 -22.56
C GLY A 58 -13.91 -4.32 -21.14
N LEU A 59 -12.76 -4.09 -20.51
CA LEU A 59 -12.71 -3.45 -19.19
C LEU A 59 -12.97 -1.95 -19.30
N THR A 60 -13.46 -1.35 -18.22
CA THR A 60 -13.73 0.08 -18.10
C THR A 60 -12.86 0.70 -17.00
N LEU A 61 -12.76 2.03 -16.97
CA LEU A 61 -12.05 2.75 -15.91
C LEU A 61 -12.66 2.53 -14.52
N GLU A 62 -13.92 2.09 -14.46
CA GLU A 62 -14.60 1.77 -13.19
C GLU A 62 -14.29 0.36 -12.69
N HIS A 63 -13.67 -0.49 -13.51
CA HIS A 63 -13.38 -1.86 -13.12
C HIS A 63 -12.28 -1.89 -12.05
N ALA A 64 -12.50 -2.60 -10.94
CA ALA A 64 -11.57 -2.63 -9.81
C ALA A 64 -10.14 -3.06 -10.17
N GLU A 65 -10.00 -3.97 -11.15
CA GLU A 65 -8.68 -4.37 -11.69
C GLU A 65 -7.94 -3.18 -12.32
N VAL A 66 -8.66 -2.34 -13.06
CA VAL A 66 -8.10 -1.15 -13.72
C VAL A 66 -7.79 -0.08 -12.67
N ARG A 67 -8.74 0.20 -11.76
CA ARG A 67 -8.60 1.21 -10.70
C ARG A 67 -7.38 0.95 -9.80
N ASN A 68 -7.12 -0.32 -9.48
CA ASN A 68 -6.00 -0.73 -8.62
C ASN A 68 -4.71 -1.10 -9.39
N ARG A 69 -4.73 -1.07 -10.73
CA ARG A 69 -3.57 -1.45 -11.55
C ARG A 69 -2.30 -0.69 -11.20
N PRO A 70 -2.29 0.66 -11.09
CA PRO A 70 -1.05 1.39 -10.85
C PRO A 70 -0.35 0.91 -9.57
N THR A 71 -1.10 0.82 -8.47
CA THR A 71 -0.66 0.29 -7.19
C THR A 71 -0.14 -1.15 -7.32
N GLN A 72 -0.91 -2.03 -7.98
CA GLN A 72 -0.55 -3.44 -8.16
C GLN A 72 0.75 -3.61 -8.95
N VAL A 73 0.93 -2.85 -10.04
CA VAL A 73 2.13 -2.88 -10.86
C VAL A 73 3.35 -2.42 -10.06
N LEU A 74 3.21 -1.34 -9.29
CA LEU A 74 4.31 -0.79 -8.49
C LEU A 74 4.72 -1.73 -7.35
N LEU A 75 3.75 -2.33 -6.63
CA LEU A 75 4.03 -3.36 -5.63
C LEU A 75 4.76 -4.55 -6.25
N SER A 76 4.28 -5.03 -7.39
CA SER A 76 4.87 -6.18 -8.09
C SER A 76 6.29 -5.87 -8.59
N LYS A 77 6.57 -4.62 -8.98
CA LYS A 77 7.91 -4.15 -9.33
C LYS A 77 8.80 -4.12 -8.09
N ALA A 78 8.32 -3.58 -6.97
CA ALA A 78 9.07 -3.53 -5.72
C ALA A 78 9.44 -4.92 -5.20
N ALA A 79 8.53 -5.90 -5.29
CA ALA A 79 8.78 -7.28 -4.90
C ALA A 79 9.88 -7.99 -5.71
N ARG A 80 10.31 -7.41 -6.85
CA ARG A 80 11.35 -7.96 -7.73
C ARG A 80 12.66 -7.15 -7.71
N LEU A 81 12.77 -6.12 -6.88
CA LEU A 81 13.99 -5.32 -6.76
C LEU A 81 15.15 -6.15 -6.17
N SER A 82 16.38 -5.69 -6.45
CA SER A 82 17.61 -6.24 -5.86
C SER A 82 18.42 -5.09 -5.22
N PRO A 83 18.71 -5.16 -3.92
CA PRO A 83 18.30 -6.19 -2.96
C PRO A 83 16.77 -6.21 -2.74
N PRO A 84 16.17 -7.37 -2.40
CA PRO A 84 14.73 -7.48 -2.25
C PRO A 84 14.26 -6.74 -0.99
N PRO A 85 13.32 -5.78 -1.10
CA PRO A 85 12.80 -5.07 0.06
C PRO A 85 11.86 -5.95 0.90
N PHE A 86 11.24 -6.97 0.30
CA PHE A 86 10.46 -7.99 1.00
C PHE A 86 11.35 -9.18 1.36
N CYS A 87 11.43 -9.51 2.65
CA CYS A 87 12.28 -10.61 3.14
C CYS A 87 11.69 -12.00 2.85
N THR A 88 10.37 -12.10 2.70
CA THR A 88 9.65 -13.36 2.42
C THR A 88 8.47 -13.13 1.49
N ARG A 89 8.00 -14.19 0.83
CA ARG A 89 6.76 -14.12 0.04
C ARG A 89 5.56 -13.76 0.93
N ALA A 90 5.49 -14.33 2.13
CA ALA A 90 4.43 -14.06 3.09
C ALA A 90 4.39 -12.58 3.52
N ALA A 91 5.49 -11.83 3.43
CA ALA A 91 5.47 -10.39 3.66
C ALA A 91 4.73 -9.65 2.53
N VAL A 92 4.89 -10.08 1.27
CA VAL A 92 4.13 -9.49 0.15
C VAL A 92 2.63 -9.70 0.34
N ASP A 93 2.22 -10.88 0.82
CA ASP A 93 0.81 -11.22 1.03
C ASP A 93 0.14 -10.40 2.16
N ARG A 94 0.91 -9.69 2.99
CA ARG A 94 0.40 -8.75 3.99
C ARG A 94 0.07 -7.38 3.41
N VAL A 95 0.48 -7.11 2.18
CA VAL A 95 0.21 -5.84 1.50
C VAL A 95 -1.03 -6.01 0.63
N LYS A 96 -2.14 -5.39 1.05
CA LYS A 96 -3.32 -5.21 0.22
C LYS A 96 -3.13 -3.98 -0.65
N VAL A 97 -3.49 -4.08 -1.93
CA VAL A 97 -3.52 -2.94 -2.85
C VAL A 97 -4.89 -2.28 -2.83
N GLY A 98 -4.90 -0.96 -2.99
CA GLY A 98 -6.09 -0.14 -3.14
C GLY A 98 -5.77 1.14 -3.90
N ASN A 99 -6.72 2.07 -3.89
CA ASN A 99 -6.55 3.39 -4.48
C ASN A 99 -7.19 4.48 -3.61
N VAL A 100 -6.73 5.71 -3.80
CA VAL A 100 -7.16 6.82 -2.94
C VAL A 100 -8.64 7.18 -3.09
N ASP A 101 -9.22 6.97 -4.28
CA ASP A 101 -10.63 7.32 -4.53
C ASP A 101 -11.58 6.33 -3.83
N ASP A 102 -11.25 5.04 -3.82
CA ASP A 102 -12.12 3.99 -3.30
C ASP A 102 -11.90 3.72 -1.79
N ASP A 103 -10.68 3.89 -1.28
CA ASP A 103 -10.30 3.48 0.08
C ASP A 103 -10.21 4.64 1.10
N LEU A 104 -10.26 5.91 0.67
CA LEU A 104 -10.22 7.08 1.57
C LEU A 104 -11.52 7.92 1.59
N ALA A 105 -12.51 7.55 0.77
CA ALA A 105 -13.80 8.24 0.70
C ALA A 105 -14.73 7.92 1.88
#